data_AF-A0A1Z9BDV4-F1
#
_entry.id   AF-A0A1Z9BDV4-F1
#
_cell.length_a   1.000
_cell.length_b   1.000
_cell.length_c   1.000
_cell.angle_alpha   90.00
_cell.angle_beta   90.00
_cell.angle_gamma   90.00
#
_symmetry.space_group_name_H-M   'P 1'
#
loop_
_entity.id
_entity.type
_entity.pdbx_description
1 polymer ?
#
loop_
_entity_poly.entity_id
_entity_poly.type
_entity_poly.pdbx_seq_one_letter_code
_entity_poly.pdbx_strand_id
1 'polypeptide(L)'
;MNFLNTFWYNTTGASTFETKWRTTLNNQSITLPYVSSGTYSGTIDWGDGTVVANTYANRSHTYINNGDYNVVIDGECSKWNFATTNTSASKIIEVLGWGTYSFEESVFNNCGNFIGGPVCRDIINLSPNANLSFSSCGSLTTIQNIEFWDVSNLTRTQAMFMNCIQFTGDLSNWDISNVTNAFFMLGNCSSFNSDISSWDTSSLVLCAYMFVGCSSFNSDINFDLTSATSTAYGLFSGCTSFNGDMSGMDTSTLTSMRDMFTDCTSLNNNSMMGWDVSNVTDMINMFESCSSFNQDFTTWNTSNVTTMQRMFSNADVFNGNVDVFDTSSVNDMSFMFANADAFDQDFSNWDISATGLSMQGFMFGKTFNNYSAANYDILLSRCQSGGLSNVTLDMGTIKYTSSGEARKNDLVNNFGWTITDGGLV
;
A
#
# COMPACT_ATOMS: atom_id res chain seq x y z
N MET A 1 -20.56 30.47 1.82
CA MET A 1 -20.49 31.61 2.76
C MET A 1 -19.29 31.33 3.65
N ASN A 2 -18.20 32.08 3.44
CA ASN A 2 -17.00 32.34 4.27
C ASN A 2 -16.47 31.19 5.14
N PHE A 3 -15.20 30.77 5.01
CA PHE A 3 -14.04 31.62 5.24
C PHE A 3 -12.96 31.48 4.16
N LEU A 4 -12.71 32.59 3.45
CA LEU A 4 -11.37 32.94 3.02
C LEU A 4 -10.51 33.09 4.29
N ASN A 5 -9.86 32.03 4.74
CA ASN A 5 -8.68 32.17 5.56
C ASN A 5 -7.56 32.61 4.62
N THR A 6 -7.48 33.92 4.41
CA THR A 6 -6.30 34.59 3.85
C THR A 6 -5.14 34.40 4.83
N PHE A 7 -4.51 33.23 4.82
CA PHE A 7 -3.12 33.11 5.21
C PHE A 7 -2.31 33.51 3.99
N TRP A 8 -1.54 34.59 4.15
CA TRP A 8 -0.60 35.09 3.16
C TRP A 8 0.58 34.11 3.10
N TYR A 9 0.42 32.94 2.48
CA TYR A 9 1.60 32.19 2.04
C TYR A 9 2.19 32.97 0.86
N ASN A 10 3.48 33.23 0.94
CA ASN A 10 4.13 34.02 -0.09
C ASN A 10 4.32 33.14 -1.33
N THR A 11 3.51 33.35 -2.38
CA THR A 11 3.65 32.64 -3.66
C THR A 11 4.91 33.07 -4.41
N THR A 12 5.51 34.20 -4.02
CA THR A 12 6.89 34.55 -4.35
C THR A 12 7.75 34.11 -3.17
N GLY A 13 8.41 32.95 -3.27
CA GLY A 13 9.17 32.35 -2.17
C GLY A 13 10.07 33.34 -1.43
N ALA A 14 10.31 33.10 -0.14
CA ALA A 14 11.41 33.78 0.55
C ALA A 14 12.70 33.62 -0.29
N SER A 15 13.63 34.58 -0.27
CA SER A 15 14.90 34.40 -1.01
C SER A 15 15.78 33.31 -0.40
N THR A 16 15.47 32.88 0.83
CA THR A 16 16.27 31.99 1.65
C THR A 16 15.59 30.64 1.87
N PHE A 17 16.38 29.57 1.82
CA PHE A 17 15.97 28.25 2.28
C PHE A 17 16.30 28.12 3.78
N GLU A 18 15.29 27.86 4.61
CA GLU A 18 15.40 27.90 6.05
C GLU A 18 14.98 26.59 6.70
N THR A 19 15.83 26.07 7.57
CA THR A 19 15.63 24.78 8.23
C THR A 19 15.95 24.89 9.71
N LYS A 20 15.28 24.09 10.54
CA LYS A 20 15.60 23.98 11.96
C LYS A 20 16.26 22.65 12.24
N TRP A 21 17.31 22.69 13.04
CA TRP A 21 18.10 21.54 13.40
C TRP A 21 18.33 21.45 14.90
N ARG A 22 18.45 20.23 15.42
CA ARG A 22 18.70 19.94 16.83
C ARG A 22 20.01 19.23 17.04
N THR A 23 20.84 19.76 17.93
CA THR A 23 21.95 19.05 18.55
C THR A 23 21.58 18.68 19.98
N THR A 24 21.93 17.47 20.41
CA THR A 24 21.58 16.93 21.74
C THR A 24 22.76 16.95 22.72
N LEU A 25 23.99 17.04 22.21
CA LEU A 25 25.21 17.12 23.01
C LEU A 25 26.04 18.34 22.58
N ASN A 26 26.75 18.92 23.54
CA ASN A 26 27.72 19.99 23.27
C ASN A 26 28.80 19.50 22.29
N ASN A 27 29.30 20.41 21.45
CA ASN A 27 30.30 20.12 20.41
C ASN A 27 29.84 19.12 19.33
N GLN A 28 28.53 18.98 19.12
CA GLN A 28 28.02 18.23 17.97
C GLN A 28 28.07 19.09 16.70
N SER A 29 28.38 18.45 15.59
CA SER A 29 28.36 19.08 14.27
C SER A 29 27.05 18.81 13.53
N ILE A 30 26.61 19.78 12.73
CA ILE A 30 25.65 19.58 11.66
C ILE A 30 26.41 19.61 10.34
N THR A 31 26.08 18.67 9.47
CA THR A 31 26.55 18.63 8.08
C THR A 31 25.34 18.70 7.17
N LEU A 32 25.24 19.75 6.36
CA LEU A 32 24.20 19.89 5.35
C LEU A 32 24.37 18.79 4.29
N PRO A 33 23.28 18.22 3.76
CA PRO A 33 23.32 17.08 2.85
C PRO A 33 23.63 17.51 1.41
N TYR A 34 24.62 18.38 1.25
CA TYR A 34 25.08 18.83 -0.06
C TYR A 34 25.74 17.67 -0.79
N VAL A 35 25.49 17.59 -2.10
CA VAL A 35 26.15 16.65 -3.02
C VAL A 35 27.37 17.32 -3.66
N SER A 36 28.48 16.59 -3.81
CA SER A 36 29.74 17.15 -4.33
C SER A 36 29.65 17.71 -5.76
N SER A 37 28.70 17.25 -6.56
CA SER A 37 28.44 17.72 -7.92
C SER A 37 27.45 18.90 -7.99
N GLY A 38 26.99 19.41 -6.85
CA GLY A 38 26.10 20.57 -6.80
C GLY A 38 26.85 21.90 -6.90
N THR A 39 26.14 22.89 -7.41
CA THR A 39 26.48 24.33 -7.35
C THR A 39 25.90 24.94 -6.07
N TYR A 40 26.72 25.75 -5.39
CA TYR A 40 26.38 26.45 -4.16
C TYR A 40 26.96 27.88 -4.19
N SER A 41 26.15 28.89 -3.87
CA SER A 41 26.58 30.29 -3.81
C SER A 41 25.79 31.07 -2.75
N GLY A 42 26.29 32.25 -2.35
CA GLY A 42 25.71 33.05 -1.27
C GLY A 42 26.28 32.70 0.11
N THR A 43 25.43 32.60 1.14
CA THR A 43 25.84 32.41 2.54
C THR A 43 25.06 31.34 3.28
N ILE A 44 25.70 30.72 4.26
CA ILE A 44 25.07 29.87 5.29
C ILE A 44 25.18 30.61 6.61
N ASP A 45 24.05 31.00 7.19
CA ASP A 45 23.96 31.42 8.59
C ASP A 45 23.59 30.19 9.43
N TRP A 46 24.46 29.83 10.37
CA TRP A 46 24.29 28.67 11.24
C TRP A 46 23.39 28.94 12.46
N GLY A 47 22.88 30.16 12.62
CA GLY A 47 21.94 30.49 13.69
C GLY A 47 22.58 30.63 15.08
N ASP A 48 23.90 30.59 15.18
CA ASP A 48 24.68 30.86 16.40
C ASP A 48 25.53 32.15 16.28
N GLY A 49 25.25 32.97 15.27
CA GLY A 49 26.02 34.16 14.91
C GLY A 49 27.16 33.89 13.92
N THR A 50 27.42 32.63 13.56
CA THR A 50 28.40 32.26 12.54
C THR A 50 27.77 32.29 11.15
N VAL A 51 28.30 33.14 10.27
CA VAL A 51 27.93 33.19 8.85
C VAL A 51 29.14 32.87 7.99
N VAL A 52 28.99 31.96 7.03
CA VAL A 52 30.07 31.53 6.13
C VAL A 52 29.61 31.54 4.67
N ALA A 53 30.57 31.51 3.73
CA ALA A 53 30.25 31.35 2.32
C ALA A 53 29.58 29.99 2.06
N ASN A 54 28.46 29.99 1.33
CA ASN A 54 27.73 28.79 0.94
C ASN A 54 28.50 28.01 -0.12
N THR A 55 29.31 27.05 0.32
CA THR A 55 30.12 26.20 -0.56
C THR A 55 30.07 24.76 -0.06
N TYR A 56 30.34 23.80 -0.94
CA TYR A 56 30.46 22.40 -0.55
C TYR A 56 31.49 22.18 0.57
N ALA A 57 32.60 22.94 0.58
CA ALA A 57 33.63 22.82 1.61
C ALA A 57 33.16 23.30 3.00
N ASN A 58 32.26 24.28 3.06
CA ASN A 58 31.78 24.90 4.29
C ASN A 58 30.47 24.29 4.81
N ARG A 59 30.02 23.15 4.28
CA ARG A 59 28.72 22.52 4.60
C ARG A 59 28.61 21.91 6.01
N SER A 60 29.62 22.07 6.86
CA SER A 60 29.64 21.51 8.21
C SER A 60 30.00 22.57 9.24
N HIS A 61 29.31 22.55 10.38
CA HIS A 61 29.55 23.45 11.49
C HIS A 61 29.37 22.74 12.83
N THR A 62 30.17 23.13 13.83
CA THR A 62 30.16 22.53 15.17
C THR A 62 29.65 23.53 16.19
N TYR A 63 28.58 23.18 16.89
CA TYR A 63 27.96 24.04 17.88
C TYR A 63 28.57 23.79 19.25
N ILE A 64 29.03 24.85 19.92
CA ILE A 64 29.65 24.77 21.25
C ILE A 64 28.66 24.22 22.27
N ASN A 65 27.43 24.75 22.25
CA ASN A 65 26.34 24.32 23.11
C ASN A 65 25.37 23.42 22.32
N ASN A 66 24.64 22.56 23.01
CA ASN A 66 23.51 21.87 22.41
C ASN A 66 22.30 22.81 22.30
N GLY A 67 21.38 22.51 21.38
CA GLY A 67 20.18 23.31 21.20
C GLY A 67 19.53 23.14 19.83
N ASP A 68 18.51 23.95 19.61
CA ASP A 68 17.84 24.09 18.33
C ASP A 68 18.38 25.33 17.62
N TYR A 69 18.76 25.16 16.36
CA TYR A 69 19.38 26.19 15.54
C TYR A 69 18.63 26.32 14.23
N ASN A 70 18.32 27.56 13.86
CA ASN A 70 17.79 27.87 12.53
C ASN A 70 18.97 28.08 11.60
N VAL A 71 19.10 27.22 10.59
CA VAL A 71 20.09 27.35 9.54
C VAL A 71 19.42 28.01 8.34
N VAL A 72 19.99 29.13 7.91
CA VAL A 72 19.47 29.95 6.81
C VAL A 72 20.48 29.90 5.66
N ILE A 73 20.03 29.46 4.50
CA ILE A 73 20.82 29.44 3.28
C ILE A 73 20.28 30.54 2.36
N ASP A 74 21.14 31.51 2.07
CA ASP A 74 20.90 32.53 1.05
C ASP A 74 21.70 32.21 -0.20
N GLY A 75 21.09 32.42 -1.37
CA GLY A 75 21.69 32.14 -2.68
C GLY A 75 21.39 30.73 -3.21
N GLU A 76 22.18 30.32 -4.20
CA GLU A 76 21.95 29.04 -4.89
C GLU A 76 22.39 27.88 -4.02
N CYS A 77 21.55 26.86 -3.94
CA CYS A 77 21.99 25.53 -3.61
C CYS A 77 21.17 24.63 -4.56
N SER A 78 21.85 23.72 -5.26
CA SER A 78 21.22 22.96 -6.37
C SER A 78 20.94 21.51 -6.01
N LYS A 79 21.62 20.99 -4.97
CA LYS A 79 21.49 19.59 -4.55
C LYS A 79 21.47 19.45 -3.04
N TRP A 80 20.36 18.93 -2.54
CA TRP A 80 20.12 18.60 -1.13
C TRP A 80 19.58 17.17 -1.05
N ASN A 81 20.36 16.23 -0.52
CA ASN A 81 20.00 14.82 -0.59
C ASN A 81 20.60 13.99 0.57
N PHE A 82 19.76 13.65 1.53
CA PHE A 82 20.14 12.79 2.67
C PHE A 82 20.36 11.31 2.31
N ALA A 83 19.93 10.84 1.13
CA ALA A 83 20.26 9.48 0.69
C ALA A 83 21.76 9.30 0.40
N THR A 84 22.47 10.38 0.03
CA THR A 84 23.93 10.36 -0.20
C THR A 84 24.74 10.84 1.00
N THR A 85 24.20 11.77 1.80
CA THR A 85 24.87 12.36 2.97
C THR A 85 23.93 12.35 4.17
N ASN A 86 23.98 11.30 5.00
CA ASN A 86 22.99 11.06 6.06
C ASN A 86 23.46 11.36 7.49
N THR A 87 24.69 11.85 7.69
CA THR A 87 25.30 12.01 9.04
C THR A 87 24.53 12.93 9.98
N SER A 88 23.71 13.82 9.43
CA SER A 88 22.87 14.74 10.18
C SER A 88 21.37 14.57 9.86
N ALA A 89 20.97 13.48 9.19
CA ALA A 89 19.56 13.26 8.80
C ALA A 89 18.62 13.26 10.02
N SER A 90 19.05 12.66 11.15
CA SER A 90 18.27 12.69 12.39
C SER A 90 18.29 14.03 13.13
N LYS A 91 19.09 15.01 12.69
CA LYS A 91 19.22 16.32 13.36
C LYS A 91 18.33 17.38 12.74
N ILE A 92 17.96 17.28 11.47
CA ILE A 92 16.95 18.18 10.90
C ILE A 92 15.58 17.82 11.47
N ILE A 93 14.84 18.83 11.91
CA ILE A 93 13.54 18.63 12.54
C ILE A 93 12.40 19.35 11.80
N GLU A 94 12.68 20.41 11.03
CA GLU A 94 11.63 21.20 10.38
C GLU A 94 12.17 22.02 9.20
N VAL A 95 11.34 22.24 8.18
CA VAL A 95 11.55 23.25 7.13
C VAL A 95 10.72 24.48 7.51
N LEU A 96 11.39 25.62 7.70
CA LEU A 96 10.78 26.90 8.08
C LEU A 96 10.40 27.76 6.87
N GLY A 97 11.05 27.52 5.73
CA GLY A 97 10.75 28.15 4.45
C GLY A 97 11.52 27.44 3.34
N TRP A 98 10.83 27.12 2.26
CA TRP A 98 11.37 26.49 1.06
C TRP A 98 12.22 27.46 0.22
N GLY A 99 11.85 28.73 0.24
CA GLY A 99 12.47 29.77 -0.56
C GLY A 99 12.32 29.54 -2.07
N THR A 100 13.29 30.02 -2.87
CA THR A 100 13.28 29.82 -4.34
C THR A 100 13.84 28.46 -4.77
N TYR A 101 13.98 27.52 -3.84
CA TYR A 101 14.68 26.27 -4.08
C TYR A 101 13.82 25.29 -4.87
N SER A 102 14.40 24.69 -5.91
CA SER A 102 13.81 23.55 -6.63
C SER A 102 14.59 22.28 -6.30
N PHE A 103 13.88 21.26 -5.84
CA PHE A 103 14.53 20.00 -5.49
C PHE A 103 14.64 19.07 -6.70
N GLU A 104 15.84 18.59 -6.95
CA GLU A 104 16.08 17.62 -8.02
C GLU A 104 15.66 16.21 -7.54
N GLU A 105 16.22 15.65 -6.45
CA GLU A 105 15.85 14.29 -5.99
C GLU A 105 16.12 13.95 -4.49
N SER A 106 15.22 13.17 -3.87
CA SER A 106 15.37 12.40 -2.61
C SER A 106 15.91 13.19 -1.41
N VAL A 107 15.18 14.25 -1.09
CA VAL A 107 15.68 15.37 -0.30
C VAL A 107 15.76 15.09 1.20
N PHE A 108 14.73 14.47 1.80
CA PHE A 108 14.55 14.32 3.25
C PHE A 108 14.49 12.85 3.70
N ASN A 109 15.16 11.94 2.99
CA ASN A 109 15.15 10.54 3.37
C ASN A 109 15.85 10.27 4.70
N ASN A 110 15.24 9.40 5.51
CA ASN A 110 15.73 8.96 6.83
C ASN A 110 15.85 10.09 7.87
N CYS A 111 15.11 11.18 7.69
CA CYS A 111 15.03 12.24 8.69
C CYS A 111 14.04 11.86 9.80
N GLY A 112 14.40 10.88 10.63
CA GLY A 112 13.48 10.26 11.60
C GLY A 112 12.88 11.22 12.63
N ASN A 113 13.53 12.35 12.91
CA ASN A 113 13.04 13.41 13.83
C ASN A 113 12.39 14.59 13.09
N PHE A 114 12.24 14.51 11.76
CA PHE A 114 11.60 15.54 10.96
C PHE A 114 10.09 15.53 11.20
N ILE A 115 9.57 16.62 11.74
CA ILE A 115 8.15 16.77 12.06
C ILE A 115 7.38 17.55 10.98
N GLY A 116 8.07 18.10 9.97
CA GLY A 116 7.50 18.94 8.91
C GLY A 116 7.16 20.37 9.36
N GLY A 117 6.70 20.53 10.59
CA GLY A 117 6.67 21.79 11.35
C GLY A 117 5.49 22.74 11.05
N PRO A 118 4.95 23.45 12.06
CA PRO A 118 3.78 24.32 11.91
C PRO A 118 4.12 25.75 11.48
N VAL A 119 5.36 26.03 11.03
CA VAL A 119 5.84 27.40 10.79
C VAL A 119 6.41 27.61 9.37
N CYS A 120 6.17 26.70 8.43
CA CYS A 120 6.56 26.90 7.04
C CYS A 120 5.81 28.11 6.43
N ARG A 121 6.56 29.14 6.03
CA ARG A 121 6.01 30.45 5.63
C ARG A 121 5.64 30.56 4.15
N ASP A 122 6.04 29.59 3.35
CA ASP A 122 5.83 29.54 1.91
C ASP A 122 5.46 28.12 1.47
N ILE A 123 5.28 27.95 0.16
CA ILE A 123 5.05 26.66 -0.47
C ILE A 123 6.28 26.26 -1.27
N ILE A 124 6.49 24.95 -1.40
CA ILE A 124 7.58 24.40 -2.19
C ILE A 124 7.35 24.68 -3.68
N ASN A 125 8.43 24.99 -4.40
CA ASN A 125 8.42 25.08 -5.86
C ASN A 125 8.89 23.75 -6.46
N LEU A 126 7.95 23.00 -7.06
CA LEU A 126 8.20 21.68 -7.63
C LEU A 126 8.38 21.80 -9.15
N SER A 127 9.55 21.40 -9.64
CA SER A 127 9.75 21.25 -11.08
C SER A 127 9.07 19.96 -11.59
N PRO A 128 8.74 19.83 -12.90
CA PRO A 128 8.07 18.65 -13.45
C PRO A 128 8.79 17.29 -13.24
N ASN A 129 10.07 17.33 -12.87
CA ASN A 129 10.89 16.16 -12.57
C ASN A 129 11.35 16.12 -11.09
N ALA A 130 10.79 16.97 -10.24
CA ALA A 130 11.14 17.00 -8.82
C ALA A 130 10.77 15.65 -8.20
N ASN A 131 11.77 14.92 -7.72
CA ASN A 131 11.56 13.68 -6.99
C ASN A 131 11.71 13.95 -5.49
N LEU A 132 10.74 14.68 -4.91
CA LEU A 132 10.72 14.98 -3.49
C LEU A 132 10.37 13.72 -2.70
N SER A 133 11.17 13.40 -1.67
CA SER A 133 10.90 12.27 -0.78
C SER A 133 11.22 12.63 0.66
N PHE A 134 10.32 12.19 1.53
CA PHE A 134 10.37 12.22 3.00
C PHE A 134 10.42 10.79 3.54
N SER A 135 10.84 9.81 2.75
CA SER A 135 10.77 8.42 3.18
C SER A 135 11.53 8.18 4.49
N SER A 136 10.92 7.42 5.39
CA SER A 136 11.43 7.12 6.73
C SER A 136 11.58 8.35 7.64
N CYS A 137 10.80 9.42 7.40
CA CYS A 137 10.56 10.47 8.40
C CYS A 137 9.50 10.03 9.41
N GLY A 138 9.85 9.12 10.34
CA GLY A 138 8.87 8.52 11.26
C GLY A 138 8.13 9.50 12.19
N SER A 139 8.70 10.67 12.46
CA SER A 139 8.06 11.73 13.27
C SER A 139 7.24 12.74 12.43
N LEU A 140 7.21 12.59 11.09
CA LEU A 140 6.53 13.54 10.21
C LEU A 140 5.02 13.38 10.37
N THR A 141 4.37 14.42 10.87
CA THR A 141 2.90 14.47 10.99
C THR A 141 2.28 15.12 9.77
N THR A 142 2.71 16.32 9.42
CA THR A 142 2.35 17.02 8.20
C THR A 142 3.42 18.06 7.89
N ILE A 143 3.39 18.64 6.70
CA ILE A 143 4.15 19.85 6.38
C ILE A 143 3.12 20.96 6.25
N GLN A 144 3.34 22.10 6.92
CA GLN A 144 2.40 23.21 6.80
C GLN A 144 2.23 23.64 5.34
N ASN A 145 0.98 23.90 4.95
CA ASN A 145 0.57 24.28 3.59
C ASN A 145 0.77 23.17 2.53
N ILE A 146 0.89 21.90 2.93
CA ILE A 146 1.02 20.78 2.00
C ILE A 146 -0.16 20.68 1.02
N GLU A 147 -1.36 21.07 1.47
CA GLU A 147 -2.58 21.12 0.67
C GLU A 147 -2.53 22.15 -0.47
N PHE A 148 -1.58 23.08 -0.44
CA PHE A 148 -1.38 24.11 -1.46
C PHE A 148 -0.17 23.84 -2.36
N TRP A 149 0.45 22.66 -2.25
CA TRP A 149 1.56 22.30 -3.14
C TRP A 149 1.05 22.06 -4.55
N ASP A 150 1.67 22.74 -5.52
CA ASP A 150 1.41 22.47 -6.93
C ASP A 150 2.17 21.20 -7.35
N VAL A 151 1.45 20.08 -7.31
CA VAL A 151 1.93 18.78 -7.78
C VAL A 151 1.44 18.45 -9.20
N SER A 152 0.70 19.35 -9.87
CA SER A 152 0.09 19.11 -11.18
C SER A 152 1.09 18.71 -12.26
N ASN A 153 2.35 19.14 -12.14
CA ASN A 153 3.40 18.87 -13.12
C ASN A 153 4.23 17.62 -12.79
N LEU A 154 3.99 16.97 -11.64
CA LEU A 154 4.75 15.79 -11.23
C LEU A 154 4.28 14.57 -12.01
N THR A 155 5.26 13.79 -12.47
CA THR A 155 5.01 12.47 -13.07
C THR A 155 5.29 11.31 -12.11
N ARG A 156 5.95 11.58 -10.98
CA ARG A 156 6.43 10.58 -10.02
C ARG A 156 6.28 11.08 -8.58
N THR A 157 5.59 10.29 -7.75
CA THR A 157 5.46 10.46 -6.30
C THR A 157 5.86 9.19 -5.53
N GLN A 158 6.63 8.32 -6.21
CA GLN A 158 7.11 7.05 -5.66
C GLN A 158 7.74 7.22 -4.28
N ALA A 159 7.26 6.45 -3.30
CA ALA A 159 7.76 6.41 -1.93
C ALA A 159 7.89 7.79 -1.25
N MET A 160 7.11 8.79 -1.68
CA MET A 160 7.23 10.16 -1.19
C MET A 160 7.11 10.27 0.33
N PHE A 161 6.19 9.52 0.93
CA PHE A 161 5.97 9.47 2.38
C PHE A 161 6.15 8.07 2.97
N MET A 162 6.80 7.15 2.24
CA MET A 162 6.93 5.76 2.69
C MET A 162 7.60 5.69 4.08
N ASN A 163 7.00 4.97 5.04
CA ASN A 163 7.38 4.85 6.44
C ASN A 163 7.25 6.15 7.29
N CYS A 164 6.50 7.14 6.84
CA CYS A 164 6.07 8.27 7.67
C CYS A 164 4.87 7.86 8.53
N ILE A 165 5.11 7.02 9.55
CA ILE A 165 4.06 6.37 10.35
C ILE A 165 3.07 7.35 11.03
N GLN A 166 3.49 8.58 11.32
CA GLN A 166 2.65 9.62 11.94
C GLN A 166 1.97 10.56 10.92
N PHE A 167 2.14 10.32 9.63
CA PHE A 167 1.69 11.25 8.60
C PHE A 167 0.15 11.33 8.52
N THR A 168 -0.36 12.56 8.55
CA THR A 168 -1.78 12.95 8.59
C THR A 168 -2.07 14.14 7.66
N GLY A 169 -1.12 14.49 6.77
CA GLY A 169 -1.25 15.64 5.89
C GLY A 169 -2.46 15.58 4.98
N ASP A 170 -3.06 16.75 4.72
CA ASP A 170 -4.22 16.88 3.83
C ASP A 170 -3.75 16.94 2.38
N LEU A 171 -4.13 15.93 1.59
CA LEU A 171 -3.78 15.82 0.17
C LEU A 171 -5.00 15.96 -0.75
N SER A 172 -6.15 16.38 -0.22
CA SER A 172 -7.43 16.42 -0.94
C SER A 172 -7.42 17.34 -2.18
N ASN A 173 -6.58 18.38 -2.17
CA ASN A 173 -6.45 19.34 -3.26
C ASN A 173 -5.32 19.02 -4.25
N TRP A 174 -4.61 17.91 -4.08
CA TRP A 174 -3.52 17.53 -4.97
C TRP A 174 -4.05 17.11 -6.34
N ASP A 175 -3.57 17.78 -7.38
CA ASP A 175 -3.78 17.36 -8.76
C ASP A 175 -2.72 16.30 -9.15
N ILE A 176 -3.10 15.04 -9.07
CA ILE A 176 -2.24 13.91 -9.45
C ILE A 176 -2.49 13.40 -10.87
N SER A 177 -3.24 14.15 -11.71
CA SER A 177 -3.67 13.67 -13.03
C SER A 177 -2.51 13.36 -14.00
N ASN A 178 -1.32 13.90 -13.74
CA ASN A 178 -0.10 13.64 -14.52
C ASN A 178 0.84 12.61 -13.86
N VAL A 179 0.53 12.15 -12.64
CA VAL A 179 1.34 11.17 -11.94
C VAL A 179 1.17 9.81 -12.61
N THR A 180 2.28 9.22 -13.01
CA THR A 180 2.33 7.87 -13.62
C THR A 180 2.91 6.83 -12.67
N ASN A 181 3.67 7.25 -11.65
CA ASN A 181 4.29 6.37 -10.67
C ASN A 181 4.09 6.87 -9.24
N ALA A 182 3.18 6.20 -8.53
CA ALA A 182 2.87 6.38 -7.12
C ALA A 182 3.21 5.13 -6.28
N PHE A 183 4.12 4.28 -6.76
CA PHE A 183 4.54 3.06 -6.08
C PHE A 183 5.01 3.37 -4.64
N PHE A 184 4.40 2.73 -3.64
CA PHE A 184 4.66 3.00 -2.21
C PHE A 184 4.48 4.46 -1.75
N MET A 185 3.79 5.34 -2.49
CA MET A 185 3.72 6.77 -2.18
C MET A 185 3.40 7.07 -0.70
N LEU A 186 2.44 6.33 -0.12
CA LEU A 186 2.02 6.44 1.28
C LEU A 186 2.29 5.16 2.07
N GLY A 187 3.10 4.22 1.55
CA GLY A 187 3.35 2.93 2.19
C GLY A 187 3.82 3.08 3.66
N ASN A 188 3.20 2.36 4.57
CA ASN A 188 3.37 2.36 6.02
C ASN A 188 3.10 3.73 6.68
N CYS A 189 2.31 4.61 6.06
CA CYS A 189 1.76 5.79 6.75
C CYS A 189 0.58 5.38 7.63
N SER A 190 0.84 4.71 8.75
CA SER A 190 -0.19 4.07 9.59
C SER A 190 -1.26 5.04 10.13
N SER A 191 -0.96 6.33 10.22
CA SER A 191 -1.89 7.38 10.67
C SER A 191 -2.63 8.11 9.53
N PHE A 192 -2.31 7.84 8.26
CA PHE A 192 -2.88 8.58 7.13
C PHE A 192 -4.35 8.21 6.90
N ASN A 193 -5.21 9.23 6.79
CA ASN A 193 -6.64 9.09 6.52
C ASN A 193 -7.26 10.35 5.89
N SER A 194 -6.51 11.04 5.03
CA SER A 194 -7.03 12.22 4.30
C SER A 194 -8.02 11.77 3.21
N ASP A 195 -9.01 12.62 2.93
CA ASP A 195 -9.95 12.42 1.82
C ASP A 195 -9.22 12.60 0.49
N ILE A 196 -9.22 11.55 -0.32
CA ILE A 196 -8.59 11.50 -1.65
C ILE A 196 -9.57 11.09 -2.75
N SER A 197 -10.87 11.17 -2.45
CA SER A 197 -11.94 10.76 -3.37
C SER A 197 -12.02 11.60 -4.65
N SER A 198 -11.38 12.78 -4.66
CA SER A 198 -11.29 13.73 -5.76
C SER A 198 -10.14 13.47 -6.75
N TRP A 199 -9.22 12.56 -6.43
CA TRP A 199 -8.02 12.32 -7.23
C TRP A 199 -8.36 11.72 -8.60
N ASP A 200 -7.81 12.33 -9.66
CA ASP A 200 -7.78 11.73 -10.99
C ASP A 200 -6.60 10.77 -11.10
N THR A 201 -6.86 9.47 -11.08
CA THR A 201 -5.85 8.41 -11.16
C THR A 201 -5.68 7.82 -12.55
N SER A 202 -6.35 8.36 -13.59
CA SER A 202 -6.38 7.77 -14.94
C SER A 202 -5.00 7.62 -15.58
N SER A 203 -4.01 8.40 -15.14
CA SER A 203 -2.61 8.32 -15.60
C SER A 203 -1.73 7.35 -14.80
N LEU A 204 -2.21 6.77 -13.70
CA LEU A 204 -1.38 5.89 -12.86
C LEU A 204 -1.02 4.61 -13.62
N VAL A 205 0.28 4.38 -13.82
CA VAL A 205 0.84 3.17 -14.43
C VAL A 205 1.52 2.28 -13.39
N LEU A 206 2.08 2.86 -12.33
CA LEU A 206 2.73 2.13 -11.23
C LEU A 206 2.16 2.58 -9.89
N CYS A 207 1.18 1.85 -9.35
CA CYS A 207 0.53 2.18 -8.07
C CYS A 207 0.57 1.04 -7.05
N ALA A 208 1.32 -0.03 -7.30
CA ALA A 208 1.42 -1.14 -6.37
C ALA A 208 1.90 -0.67 -4.99
N TYR A 209 1.27 -1.22 -3.96
CA TYR A 209 1.54 -0.90 -2.56
C TYR A 209 1.43 0.59 -2.19
N MET A 210 0.69 1.41 -2.96
CA MET A 210 0.58 2.84 -2.71
C MET A 210 0.14 3.17 -1.27
N PHE A 211 -0.78 2.38 -0.71
CA PHE A 211 -1.30 2.52 0.66
C PHE A 211 -0.95 1.33 1.57
N VAL A 212 0.03 0.50 1.20
CA VAL A 212 0.36 -0.69 2.02
C VAL A 212 0.60 -0.28 3.47
N GLY A 213 0.03 -0.95 4.46
CA GLY A 213 0.24 -0.67 5.89
C GLY A 213 -0.34 0.66 6.39
N CYS A 214 -1.17 1.37 5.62
CA CYS A 214 -1.92 2.53 6.09
C CYS A 214 -3.08 2.10 7.00
N SER A 215 -2.77 1.62 8.21
CA SER A 215 -3.73 0.96 9.10
C SER A 215 -4.95 1.79 9.49
N SER A 216 -4.86 3.13 9.47
CA SER A 216 -5.97 4.04 9.79
C SER A 216 -6.76 4.50 8.56
N PHE A 217 -6.32 4.17 7.34
CA PHE A 217 -6.94 4.66 6.11
C PHE A 217 -8.31 4.03 5.90
N ASN A 218 -9.32 4.88 5.70
CA ASN A 218 -10.73 4.52 5.52
C ASN A 218 -11.49 5.57 4.68
N SER A 219 -10.79 6.31 3.81
CA SER A 219 -11.43 7.23 2.87
C SER A 219 -12.15 6.48 1.76
N ASP A 220 -13.17 7.10 1.18
CA ASP A 220 -13.77 6.67 -0.08
C ASP A 220 -12.76 6.82 -1.23
N ILE A 221 -12.88 5.97 -2.25
CA ILE A 221 -11.93 5.82 -3.36
C ILE A 221 -12.68 5.70 -4.69
N ASN A 222 -12.28 6.52 -5.67
CA ASN A 222 -12.83 6.52 -7.03
C ASN A 222 -11.72 6.38 -8.07
N PHE A 223 -10.86 5.36 -7.91
CA PHE A 223 -9.69 5.22 -8.76
C PHE A 223 -10.02 4.62 -10.13
N ASP A 224 -9.74 5.37 -11.19
CA ASP A 224 -9.53 4.81 -12.51
C ASP A 224 -8.17 4.08 -12.54
N LEU A 225 -8.19 2.74 -12.68
CA LEU A 225 -7.00 1.90 -12.76
C LEU A 225 -6.75 1.38 -14.17
N THR A 226 -7.38 1.96 -15.20
CA THR A 226 -7.31 1.47 -16.58
C THR A 226 -5.89 1.50 -17.15
N SER A 227 -5.04 2.40 -16.66
CA SER A 227 -3.62 2.49 -17.00
C SER A 227 -2.70 1.57 -16.16
N ALA A 228 -3.18 1.01 -15.04
CA ALA A 228 -2.42 0.22 -14.08
C ALA A 228 -2.60 -1.30 -14.25
N THR A 229 -2.70 -1.77 -15.51
CA THR A 229 -3.14 -3.13 -15.89
C THR A 229 -2.55 -4.28 -15.08
N SER A 230 -1.27 -4.25 -14.72
CA SER A 230 -0.58 -5.33 -13.99
C SER A 230 0.11 -4.88 -12.71
N THR A 231 -0.21 -3.67 -12.25
CA THR A 231 0.61 -2.92 -11.28
C THR A 231 -0.21 -2.33 -10.14
N ALA A 232 -1.49 -2.69 -10.02
CA ALA A 232 -2.36 -2.32 -8.89
C ALA A 232 -2.38 -3.35 -7.76
N TYR A 233 -1.46 -4.32 -7.75
CA TYR A 233 -1.38 -5.34 -6.70
C TYR A 233 -0.94 -4.75 -5.35
N GLY A 234 -1.45 -5.31 -4.26
CA GLY A 234 -1.13 -4.88 -2.90
C GLY A 234 -1.54 -3.45 -2.54
N LEU A 235 -2.41 -2.82 -3.34
CA LEU A 235 -2.71 -1.39 -3.27
C LEU A 235 -3.12 -0.93 -1.87
N PHE A 236 -3.92 -1.74 -1.16
CA PHE A 236 -4.44 -1.47 0.19
C PHE A 236 -4.02 -2.51 1.22
N SER A 237 -3.06 -3.38 0.91
CA SER A 237 -2.60 -4.43 1.84
C SER A 237 -2.25 -3.84 3.21
N GLY A 238 -2.77 -4.37 4.32
CA GLY A 238 -2.52 -3.89 5.67
C GLY A 238 -3.28 -2.61 6.05
N CYS A 239 -4.21 -2.12 5.23
CA CYS A 239 -5.14 -1.05 5.62
C CYS A 239 -6.22 -1.62 6.55
N THR A 240 -5.87 -1.95 7.79
CA THR A 240 -6.73 -2.69 8.73
C THR A 240 -8.08 -2.02 9.02
N SER A 241 -8.18 -0.69 8.93
CA SER A 241 -9.44 0.05 9.15
C SER A 241 -10.25 0.28 7.89
N PHE A 242 -9.76 -0.14 6.72
CA PHE A 242 -10.34 0.24 5.44
C PHE A 242 -11.68 -0.45 5.19
N ASN A 243 -12.70 0.37 4.95
CA ASN A 243 -14.07 0.00 4.61
C ASN A 243 -14.79 1.12 3.81
N GLY A 244 -14.04 2.06 3.22
CA GLY A 244 -14.56 3.17 2.43
C GLY A 244 -15.30 2.71 1.18
N ASP A 245 -16.12 3.60 0.61
CA ASP A 245 -16.78 3.36 -0.68
C ASP A 245 -15.74 3.21 -1.80
N MET A 246 -15.93 2.21 -2.65
CA MET A 246 -15.07 1.91 -3.81
C MET A 246 -15.89 1.72 -5.09
N SER A 247 -17.14 2.16 -5.10
CA SER A 247 -18.05 1.96 -6.21
C SER A 247 -17.62 2.71 -7.48
N GLY A 248 -16.79 3.75 -7.34
CA GLY A 248 -16.20 4.49 -8.45
C GLY A 248 -14.89 3.93 -9.01
N MET A 249 -14.41 2.77 -8.53
CA MET A 249 -13.19 2.17 -9.09
C MET A 249 -13.43 1.55 -10.46
N ASP A 250 -12.57 1.88 -11.45
CA ASP A 250 -12.53 1.19 -12.74
C ASP A 250 -11.44 0.12 -12.73
N THR A 251 -11.86 -1.15 -12.68
CA THR A 251 -10.98 -2.33 -12.64
C THR A 251 -10.87 -3.04 -13.99
N SER A 252 -11.50 -2.52 -15.04
CA SER A 252 -11.81 -3.26 -16.28
C SER A 252 -10.58 -3.74 -17.05
N THR A 253 -9.41 -3.15 -16.85
CA THR A 253 -8.17 -3.57 -17.54
C THR A 253 -7.20 -4.37 -16.66
N LEU A 254 -7.55 -4.59 -15.39
CA LEU A 254 -6.65 -5.25 -14.44
C LEU A 254 -6.49 -6.73 -14.78
N THR A 255 -5.23 -7.19 -14.78
CA THR A 255 -4.88 -8.60 -14.97
C THR A 255 -4.46 -9.28 -13.67
N SER A 256 -4.15 -8.51 -12.61
CA SER A 256 -3.79 -9.00 -11.28
C SER A 256 -4.43 -8.15 -10.20
N MET A 257 -5.07 -8.80 -9.24
CA MET A 257 -5.58 -8.23 -7.99
C MET A 257 -4.86 -8.84 -6.77
N ARG A 258 -3.66 -9.39 -7.00
CA ARG A 258 -2.84 -10.01 -5.96
C ARG A 258 -2.67 -9.06 -4.77
N ASP A 259 -2.80 -9.60 -3.56
CA ASP A 259 -2.61 -8.92 -2.29
C ASP A 259 -3.46 -7.64 -2.09
N MET A 260 -4.41 -7.32 -2.97
CA MET A 260 -5.02 -5.98 -3.02
C MET A 260 -5.58 -5.52 -1.68
N PHE A 261 -6.20 -6.45 -0.93
CA PHE A 261 -6.76 -6.21 0.41
C PHE A 261 -6.21 -7.13 1.50
N THR A 262 -5.07 -7.80 1.31
CA THR A 262 -4.47 -8.64 2.37
C THR A 262 -4.41 -7.88 3.70
N ASP A 263 -4.84 -8.48 4.80
CA ASP A 263 -4.90 -7.89 6.16
C ASP A 263 -5.83 -6.66 6.32
N CYS A 264 -6.78 -6.42 5.40
CA CYS A 264 -7.84 -5.42 5.59
C CYS A 264 -8.94 -5.93 6.53
N THR A 265 -8.64 -6.04 7.83
CA THR A 265 -9.49 -6.71 8.82
C THR A 265 -10.89 -6.12 9.00
N SER A 266 -11.09 -4.84 8.71
CA SER A 266 -12.40 -4.16 8.80
C SER A 266 -13.21 -4.17 7.49
N LEU A 267 -12.64 -4.66 6.39
CA LEU A 267 -13.27 -4.61 5.08
C LEU A 267 -14.53 -5.49 5.05
N ASN A 268 -15.69 -4.88 4.81
CA ASN A 268 -16.96 -5.58 4.61
C ASN A 268 -17.96 -4.70 3.83
N ASN A 269 -17.49 -4.00 2.81
CA ASN A 269 -18.28 -3.11 1.98
C ASN A 269 -18.73 -3.81 0.67
N ASN A 270 -19.95 -3.55 0.22
CA ASN A 270 -20.52 -4.11 -1.01
C ASN A 270 -20.17 -3.34 -2.29
N SER A 271 -19.29 -2.33 -2.20
CA SER A 271 -18.86 -1.48 -3.32
C SER A 271 -18.23 -2.26 -4.49
N MET A 272 -17.71 -3.47 -4.22
CA MET A 272 -17.07 -4.33 -5.22
C MET A 272 -18.04 -5.03 -6.19
N MET A 273 -19.37 -4.92 -5.97
CA MET A 273 -20.37 -5.52 -6.87
C MET A 273 -20.30 -4.97 -8.31
N GLY A 274 -19.82 -3.74 -8.49
CA GLY A 274 -19.73 -3.10 -9.81
C GLY A 274 -18.43 -3.38 -10.58
N TRP A 275 -17.48 -4.09 -9.99
CA TRP A 275 -16.16 -4.28 -10.57
C TRP A 275 -16.19 -5.23 -11.77
N ASP A 276 -15.49 -4.86 -12.84
CA ASP A 276 -15.20 -5.75 -13.95
C ASP A 276 -13.88 -6.48 -13.67
N VAL A 277 -13.98 -7.78 -13.37
CA VAL A 277 -12.84 -8.66 -13.12
C VAL A 277 -12.57 -9.61 -14.30
N SER A 278 -13.21 -9.39 -15.45
CA SER A 278 -13.15 -10.32 -16.58
C SER A 278 -11.77 -10.48 -17.21
N ASN A 279 -10.85 -9.53 -17.01
CA ASN A 279 -9.46 -9.62 -17.45
C ASN A 279 -8.49 -10.15 -16.38
N VAL A 280 -8.96 -10.33 -15.15
CA VAL A 280 -8.11 -10.73 -14.02
C VAL A 280 -7.72 -12.19 -14.16
N THR A 281 -6.43 -12.46 -14.03
CA THR A 281 -5.83 -13.81 -14.08
C THR A 281 -5.27 -14.27 -12.74
N ASP A 282 -5.09 -13.35 -11.79
CA ASP A 282 -4.32 -13.56 -10.55
C ASP A 282 -5.00 -12.88 -9.36
N MET A 283 -5.54 -13.69 -8.44
CA MET A 283 -6.25 -13.25 -7.22
C MET A 283 -5.57 -13.78 -5.93
N ILE A 284 -4.26 -14.06 -5.99
CA ILE A 284 -3.50 -14.56 -4.84
C ILE A 284 -3.65 -13.60 -3.65
N ASN A 285 -3.97 -14.15 -2.48
CA ASN A 285 -4.13 -13.43 -1.20
C ASN A 285 -5.13 -12.25 -1.22
N MET A 286 -5.97 -12.08 -2.25
CA MET A 286 -6.74 -10.84 -2.44
C MET A 286 -7.50 -10.39 -1.17
N PHE A 287 -8.07 -11.34 -0.41
CA PHE A 287 -8.75 -11.12 0.87
C PHE A 287 -8.16 -11.94 2.02
N GLU A 288 -6.88 -12.33 1.94
CA GLU A 288 -6.21 -13.04 3.05
C GLU A 288 -6.27 -12.17 4.32
N SER A 289 -6.63 -12.78 5.45
CA SER A 289 -6.78 -12.15 6.77
C SER A 289 -7.81 -11.01 6.84
N CYS A 290 -8.73 -10.90 5.89
CA CYS A 290 -9.87 -9.99 5.99
C CYS A 290 -10.93 -10.55 6.94
N SER A 291 -10.68 -10.48 8.24
CA SER A 291 -11.46 -11.19 9.27
C SER A 291 -12.93 -10.76 9.39
N SER A 292 -13.32 -9.58 8.89
CA SER A 292 -14.72 -9.11 8.85
C SER A 292 -15.42 -9.33 7.49
N PHE A 293 -14.70 -9.83 6.49
CA PHE A 293 -15.16 -9.85 5.11
C PHE A 293 -16.16 -10.97 4.83
N ASN A 294 -17.35 -10.61 4.35
CA ASN A 294 -18.40 -11.55 3.96
C ASN A 294 -19.32 -10.94 2.89
N GLN A 295 -18.83 -10.81 1.66
CA GLN A 295 -19.53 -10.15 0.55
C GLN A 295 -19.96 -11.13 -0.55
N ASP A 296 -20.81 -10.64 -1.45
CA ASP A 296 -21.32 -11.37 -2.63
C ASP A 296 -20.48 -11.06 -3.89
N PHE A 297 -20.35 -12.06 -4.77
CA PHE A 297 -19.58 -12.02 -6.02
C PHE A 297 -20.41 -12.35 -7.27
N THR A 298 -21.75 -12.34 -7.17
CA THR A 298 -22.65 -12.74 -8.27
C THR A 298 -22.43 -12.04 -9.63
N THR A 299 -21.80 -10.87 -9.64
CA THR A 299 -21.50 -10.10 -10.86
C THR A 299 -20.12 -10.39 -11.46
N TRP A 300 -19.25 -11.10 -10.73
CA TRP A 300 -17.87 -11.31 -11.13
C TRP A 300 -17.76 -12.40 -12.20
N ASN A 301 -17.09 -12.07 -13.30
CA ASN A 301 -16.69 -13.06 -14.30
C ASN A 301 -15.25 -13.51 -14.05
N THR A 302 -15.08 -14.68 -13.44
CA THR A 302 -13.75 -15.22 -13.11
C THR A 302 -13.19 -16.20 -14.15
N SER A 303 -13.75 -16.27 -15.36
CA SER A 303 -13.37 -17.29 -16.36
C SER A 303 -11.89 -17.27 -16.78
N ASN A 304 -11.24 -16.11 -16.63
CA ASN A 304 -9.82 -15.91 -16.92
C ASN A 304 -8.90 -16.08 -15.70
N VAL A 305 -9.45 -16.26 -14.50
CA VAL A 305 -8.65 -16.41 -13.28
C VAL A 305 -7.93 -17.76 -13.32
N THR A 306 -6.63 -17.73 -13.08
CA THR A 306 -5.76 -18.92 -13.07
C THR A 306 -5.24 -19.28 -11.69
N THR A 307 -5.24 -18.34 -10.74
CA THR A 307 -4.78 -18.57 -9.36
C THR A 307 -5.62 -17.82 -8.34
N MET A 308 -6.03 -18.53 -7.30
CA MET A 308 -6.81 -18.08 -6.14
C MET A 308 -6.14 -18.51 -4.82
N GLN A 309 -4.81 -18.73 -4.84
CA GLN A 309 -4.04 -19.14 -3.66
C GLN A 309 -4.34 -18.20 -2.48
N ARG A 310 -4.69 -18.78 -1.32
CA ARG A 310 -4.94 -18.07 -0.04
C ARG A 310 -5.99 -16.95 -0.11
N MET A 311 -6.82 -16.88 -1.15
CA MET A 311 -7.73 -15.75 -1.39
C MET A 311 -8.60 -15.39 -0.18
N PHE A 312 -9.03 -16.39 0.61
CA PHE A 312 -9.83 -16.21 1.84
C PHE A 312 -9.17 -16.85 3.08
N SER A 313 -7.85 -17.08 3.05
CA SER A 313 -7.13 -17.63 4.20
C SER A 313 -7.26 -16.70 5.40
N ASN A 314 -7.63 -17.19 6.58
CA ASN A 314 -7.88 -16.41 7.81
C ASN A 314 -8.98 -15.34 7.68
N ALA A 315 -9.90 -15.48 6.72
CA ALA A 315 -11.11 -14.65 6.65
C ALA A 315 -12.18 -15.23 7.59
N ASP A 316 -12.04 -14.99 8.88
CA ASP A 316 -12.75 -15.68 9.97
C ASP A 316 -14.27 -15.78 9.79
N VAL A 317 -14.92 -14.72 9.33
CA VAL A 317 -16.39 -14.66 9.15
C VAL A 317 -16.87 -14.92 7.73
N PHE A 318 -15.96 -15.19 6.78
CA PHE A 318 -16.30 -15.36 5.38
C PHE A 318 -17.15 -16.61 5.17
N ASN A 319 -18.34 -16.44 4.62
CA ASN A 319 -19.24 -17.51 4.20
C ASN A 319 -20.05 -17.10 2.95
N GLY A 320 -19.47 -16.24 2.12
CA GLY A 320 -20.08 -15.75 0.89
C GLY A 320 -20.21 -16.86 -0.15
N ASN A 321 -21.21 -16.78 -1.02
CA ASN A 321 -21.45 -17.79 -2.05
C ASN A 321 -20.28 -17.87 -3.05
N VAL A 322 -19.54 -18.97 -3.03
CA VAL A 322 -18.39 -19.20 -3.93
C VAL A 322 -18.74 -20.03 -5.17
N ASP A 323 -19.97 -20.56 -5.28
CA ASP A 323 -20.44 -21.32 -6.45
C ASP A 323 -20.58 -20.46 -7.72
N VAL A 324 -20.43 -19.15 -7.58
CA VAL A 324 -20.47 -18.17 -8.69
C VAL A 324 -19.13 -18.09 -9.44
N PHE A 325 -18.05 -18.59 -8.87
CA PHE A 325 -16.74 -18.58 -9.53
C PHE A 325 -16.65 -19.64 -10.62
N ASP A 326 -16.30 -19.20 -11.83
CA ASP A 326 -15.78 -20.08 -12.87
C ASP A 326 -14.33 -20.48 -12.50
N THR A 327 -14.13 -21.76 -12.18
CA THR A 327 -12.84 -22.31 -11.78
C THR A 327 -12.16 -23.14 -12.89
N SER A 328 -12.71 -23.16 -14.11
CA SER A 328 -12.22 -24.02 -15.21
C SER A 328 -10.77 -23.74 -15.62
N SER A 329 -10.30 -22.50 -15.40
CA SER A 329 -8.93 -22.07 -15.67
C SER A 329 -8.01 -22.06 -14.43
N VAL A 330 -8.56 -22.27 -13.23
CA VAL A 330 -7.82 -22.11 -11.97
C VAL A 330 -6.95 -23.34 -11.71
N ASN A 331 -5.64 -23.15 -11.68
CA ASN A 331 -4.65 -24.21 -11.41
C ASN A 331 -3.95 -24.09 -10.05
N ASP A 332 -4.25 -23.06 -9.26
CA ASP A 332 -3.76 -22.98 -7.88
C ASP A 332 -4.83 -22.41 -6.95
N MET A 333 -5.27 -23.24 -6.01
CA MET A 333 -6.20 -22.89 -4.92
C MET A 333 -5.58 -23.21 -3.56
N SER A 334 -4.24 -23.29 -3.48
CA SER A 334 -3.55 -23.69 -2.26
C SER A 334 -3.94 -22.77 -1.12
N PHE A 335 -4.30 -23.33 0.03
CA PHE A 335 -4.70 -22.59 1.24
C PHE A 335 -5.88 -21.62 1.08
N MET A 336 -6.69 -21.74 0.01
CA MET A 336 -7.75 -20.77 -0.30
C MET A 336 -8.70 -20.46 0.87
N PHE A 337 -9.06 -21.46 1.69
CA PHE A 337 -9.93 -21.31 2.86
C PHE A 337 -9.26 -21.77 4.16
N ALA A 338 -7.92 -21.74 4.22
CA ALA A 338 -7.19 -22.09 5.43
C ALA A 338 -7.61 -21.17 6.59
N ASN A 339 -8.02 -21.74 7.73
CA ASN A 339 -8.54 -21.03 8.90
C ASN A 339 -9.73 -20.06 8.62
N ALA A 340 -10.48 -20.24 7.53
CA ALA A 340 -11.73 -19.50 7.32
C ALA A 340 -12.86 -20.12 8.16
N ASP A 341 -12.93 -19.73 9.44
CA ASP A 341 -13.71 -20.44 10.46
C ASP A 341 -15.20 -20.54 10.19
N ALA A 342 -15.83 -19.50 9.62
CA ALA A 342 -17.26 -19.51 9.32
C ALA A 342 -17.62 -20.14 7.96
N PHE A 343 -16.64 -20.46 7.12
CA PHE A 343 -16.89 -20.91 5.76
C PHE A 343 -17.54 -22.31 5.76
N ASP A 344 -18.76 -22.44 5.24
CA ASP A 344 -19.47 -23.72 5.08
C ASP A 344 -20.37 -23.68 3.82
N GLN A 345 -19.81 -23.23 2.70
CA GLN A 345 -20.46 -23.30 1.39
C GLN A 345 -20.12 -24.61 0.68
N ASP A 346 -20.99 -25.00 -0.25
CA ASP A 346 -20.70 -26.09 -1.18
C ASP A 346 -19.98 -25.60 -2.46
N PHE A 347 -19.62 -26.55 -3.32
CA PHE A 347 -18.79 -26.33 -4.51
C PHE A 347 -19.44 -26.94 -5.76
N SER A 348 -20.77 -27.02 -5.80
CA SER A 348 -21.50 -27.79 -6.81
C SER A 348 -21.14 -27.43 -8.26
N ASN A 349 -20.77 -26.17 -8.51
CA ASN A 349 -20.45 -25.67 -9.85
C ASN A 349 -18.96 -25.67 -10.21
N TRP A 350 -18.07 -25.98 -9.26
CA TRP A 350 -16.63 -25.85 -9.47
C TRP A 350 -16.07 -26.89 -10.43
N ASP A 351 -15.33 -26.45 -11.44
CA ASP A 351 -14.51 -27.30 -12.30
C ASP A 351 -13.13 -27.56 -11.65
N ILE A 352 -12.78 -28.84 -11.52
CA ILE A 352 -11.55 -29.35 -10.87
C ILE A 352 -10.73 -30.14 -11.91
N SER A 353 -10.77 -29.74 -13.18
CA SER A 353 -10.08 -30.41 -14.30
C SER A 353 -8.85 -29.65 -14.83
N ALA A 354 -8.54 -28.46 -14.27
CA ALA A 354 -7.40 -27.67 -14.70
C ALA A 354 -6.08 -28.41 -14.49
N THR A 355 -5.29 -28.54 -15.56
CA THR A 355 -4.00 -29.26 -15.51
C THR A 355 -3.04 -28.53 -14.57
N GLY A 356 -2.42 -29.28 -13.65
CA GLY A 356 -1.49 -28.72 -12.67
C GLY A 356 -2.15 -28.15 -11.42
N LEU A 357 -3.46 -28.37 -11.21
CA LEU A 357 -4.18 -27.90 -10.04
C LEU A 357 -3.49 -28.27 -8.71
N SER A 358 -3.17 -27.25 -7.91
CA SER A 358 -2.77 -27.41 -6.51
C SER A 358 -3.92 -27.09 -5.55
N MET A 359 -4.22 -28.02 -4.65
CA MET A 359 -5.18 -27.87 -3.54
C MET A 359 -4.52 -28.10 -2.18
N GLN A 360 -3.20 -27.89 -2.10
CA GLN A 360 -2.45 -28.06 -0.85
C GLN A 360 -2.98 -27.08 0.21
N GLY A 361 -3.23 -27.58 1.42
CA GLY A 361 -3.72 -26.74 2.51
C GLY A 361 -5.12 -26.15 2.32
N PHE A 362 -5.90 -26.58 1.32
CA PHE A 362 -7.17 -25.95 0.89
C PHE A 362 -8.09 -25.55 2.06
N MET A 363 -8.28 -26.44 3.04
CA MET A 363 -9.03 -26.19 4.27
C MET A 363 -8.17 -26.41 5.53
N PHE A 364 -6.89 -26.05 5.47
CA PHE A 364 -5.98 -26.18 6.61
C PHE A 364 -6.57 -25.50 7.86
N GLY A 365 -6.45 -26.15 9.02
CA GLY A 365 -6.99 -25.64 10.29
C GLY A 365 -8.49 -25.86 10.51
N LYS A 366 -9.25 -26.24 9.48
CA LYS A 366 -10.69 -26.50 9.60
C LYS A 366 -10.99 -27.86 10.24
N THR A 367 -12.19 -27.99 10.80
CA THR A 367 -12.62 -29.13 11.61
C THR A 367 -14.04 -29.57 11.26
N PHE A 368 -14.43 -30.75 11.74
CA PHE A 368 -15.81 -31.22 11.61
C PHE A 368 -16.87 -30.30 12.25
N ASN A 369 -16.47 -29.44 13.20
CA ASN A 369 -17.40 -28.52 13.86
C ASN A 369 -17.71 -27.27 13.03
N ASN A 370 -16.90 -26.96 12.01
CA ASN A 370 -17.00 -25.72 11.23
C ASN A 370 -16.92 -25.94 9.71
N TYR A 371 -17.16 -27.16 9.25
CA TYR A 371 -17.45 -27.45 7.86
C TYR A 371 -18.26 -28.74 7.75
N SER A 372 -19.36 -28.69 7.01
CA SER A 372 -20.31 -29.79 6.94
C SER A 372 -19.80 -30.96 6.10
N ALA A 373 -20.13 -32.18 6.53
CA ALA A 373 -19.80 -33.39 5.80
C ALA A 373 -20.53 -33.47 4.43
N ALA A 374 -21.71 -32.86 4.32
CA ALA A 374 -22.46 -32.80 3.07
C ALA A 374 -21.71 -31.96 2.01
N ASN A 375 -21.18 -30.80 2.40
CA ASN A 375 -20.40 -29.95 1.50
C ASN A 375 -19.06 -30.62 1.13
N TYR A 376 -18.44 -31.37 2.05
CA TYR A 376 -17.25 -32.15 1.71
C TYR A 376 -17.56 -33.28 0.70
N ASP A 377 -18.68 -33.98 0.86
CA ASP A 377 -19.11 -35.01 -0.07
C ASP A 377 -19.33 -34.48 -1.50
N ILE A 378 -19.80 -33.23 -1.63
CA ILE A 378 -19.95 -32.51 -2.89
C ILE A 378 -18.57 -32.23 -3.49
N LEU A 379 -17.63 -31.69 -2.70
CA LEU A 379 -16.26 -31.44 -3.15
C LEU A 379 -15.60 -32.71 -3.70
N LEU A 380 -15.70 -33.83 -2.98
CA LEU A 380 -15.18 -35.13 -3.45
C LEU A 380 -15.79 -35.55 -4.80
N SER A 381 -17.06 -35.23 -5.05
CA SER A 381 -17.71 -35.47 -6.34
C SER A 381 -17.14 -34.62 -7.46
N ARG A 382 -16.83 -33.36 -7.19
CA ARG A 382 -16.19 -32.46 -8.16
C ARG A 382 -14.77 -32.88 -8.46
N CYS A 383 -13.98 -33.20 -7.43
CA CYS A 383 -12.63 -33.75 -7.56
C CYS A 383 -12.61 -35.01 -8.44
N GLN A 384 -13.53 -35.96 -8.19
CA GLN A 384 -13.62 -37.19 -8.99
C GLN A 384 -13.99 -36.89 -10.45
N SER A 385 -14.95 -35.98 -10.66
CA SER A 385 -15.40 -35.59 -12.01
C SER A 385 -14.31 -34.86 -12.81
N GLY A 386 -13.43 -34.12 -12.13
CA GLY A 386 -12.30 -33.43 -12.75
C GLY A 386 -11.22 -34.37 -13.31
N GLY A 387 -11.12 -35.59 -12.78
CA GLY A 387 -10.28 -36.65 -13.34
C GLY A 387 -8.77 -36.42 -13.24
N LEU A 388 -8.32 -35.46 -12.42
CA LEU A 388 -6.91 -35.19 -12.19
C LEU A 388 -6.24 -36.32 -11.41
N SER A 389 -4.93 -36.48 -11.59
CA SER A 389 -4.12 -37.47 -10.86
C SER A 389 -3.07 -36.81 -9.98
N ASN A 390 -2.71 -37.45 -8.87
CA ASN A 390 -1.65 -37.02 -7.94
C ASN A 390 -1.85 -35.62 -7.34
N VAL A 391 -3.10 -35.23 -7.07
CA VAL A 391 -3.42 -33.97 -6.37
C VAL A 391 -3.38 -34.19 -4.85
N THR A 392 -2.83 -33.21 -4.13
CA THR A 392 -2.90 -33.16 -2.66
C THR A 392 -4.08 -32.29 -2.24
N LEU A 393 -4.94 -32.83 -1.39
CA LEU A 393 -6.09 -32.13 -0.80
C LEU A 393 -6.04 -32.23 0.72
N ASP A 394 -5.86 -31.09 1.39
CA ASP A 394 -5.83 -31.02 2.85
C ASP A 394 -7.13 -30.42 3.39
N MET A 395 -7.92 -31.26 4.07
CA MET A 395 -9.22 -30.94 4.66
C MET A 395 -9.17 -30.76 6.19
N GLY A 396 -7.97 -30.67 6.78
CA GLY A 396 -7.80 -30.58 8.23
C GLY A 396 -8.40 -31.79 8.95
N THR A 397 -9.33 -31.56 9.88
CA THR A 397 -10.07 -32.63 10.61
C THR A 397 -11.54 -32.73 10.21
N ILE A 398 -11.91 -32.16 9.05
CA ILE A 398 -13.25 -32.26 8.46
C ILE A 398 -13.58 -33.72 8.14
N LYS A 399 -14.84 -34.12 8.35
CA LYS A 399 -15.30 -35.49 8.06
C LYS A 399 -16.23 -35.55 6.85
N TYR A 400 -16.26 -36.69 6.17
CA TYR A 400 -17.17 -37.01 5.05
C TYR A 400 -18.22 -38.03 5.47
N THR A 401 -19.30 -38.19 4.68
CA THR A 401 -20.33 -39.22 4.95
C THR A 401 -20.07 -40.51 4.16
N SER A 402 -20.86 -41.55 4.43
CA SER A 402 -20.82 -42.79 3.65
C SER A 402 -21.08 -42.57 2.16
N SER A 403 -21.74 -41.46 1.78
CA SER A 403 -21.94 -41.07 0.39
C SER A 403 -20.64 -40.60 -0.28
N GLY A 404 -19.74 -39.96 0.46
CA GLY A 404 -18.42 -39.51 -0.01
C GLY A 404 -17.34 -40.58 0.00
N GLU A 405 -17.50 -41.64 0.80
CA GLU A 405 -16.48 -42.67 1.00
C GLU A 405 -16.04 -43.35 -0.31
N ALA A 406 -16.99 -43.73 -1.17
CA ALA A 406 -16.68 -44.35 -2.46
C ALA A 406 -15.86 -43.42 -3.36
N ARG A 407 -16.16 -42.12 -3.35
CA ARG A 407 -15.45 -41.11 -4.15
C ARG A 407 -14.05 -40.85 -3.63
N LYS A 408 -13.89 -40.71 -2.32
CA LYS A 408 -12.57 -40.58 -1.68
C LYS A 408 -11.68 -41.78 -2.01
N ASN A 409 -12.21 -43.00 -1.87
CA ASN A 409 -11.46 -44.22 -2.16
C ASN A 409 -11.05 -44.30 -3.63
N ASP A 410 -11.90 -43.85 -4.56
CA ASP A 410 -11.55 -43.80 -5.98
C ASP A 410 -10.42 -42.79 -6.25
N LEU A 411 -10.53 -41.58 -5.70
CA LEU A 411 -9.49 -40.54 -5.79
C LEU A 411 -8.14 -41.03 -5.28
N VAL A 412 -8.10 -41.69 -4.12
CA VAL A 412 -6.85 -42.20 -3.53
C VAL A 412 -6.30 -43.40 -4.32
N ASN A 413 -7.14 -44.41 -4.59
CA ASN A 413 -6.65 -45.69 -5.12
C ASN A 413 -6.44 -45.69 -6.64
N ASN A 414 -7.27 -44.94 -7.39
CA ASN A 414 -7.26 -44.95 -8.85
C ASN A 414 -6.65 -43.69 -9.45
N PHE A 415 -6.80 -42.53 -8.79
CA PHE A 415 -6.21 -41.26 -9.23
C PHE A 415 -4.92 -40.87 -8.48
N GLY A 416 -4.54 -41.61 -7.43
CA GLY A 416 -3.30 -41.35 -6.67
C GLY A 416 -3.33 -40.07 -5.83
N TRP A 417 -4.51 -39.59 -5.44
CA TRP A 417 -4.64 -38.40 -4.59
C TRP A 417 -4.09 -38.65 -3.19
N THR A 418 -3.51 -37.61 -2.60
CA THR A 418 -3.17 -37.58 -1.16
C THR A 418 -4.19 -36.71 -0.44
N ILE A 419 -5.06 -37.34 0.37
CA ILE A 419 -6.15 -36.66 1.07
C ILE A 419 -5.92 -36.74 2.59
N THR A 420 -5.80 -35.58 3.24
CA THR A 420 -5.73 -35.47 4.70
C THR A 420 -7.07 -34.97 5.23
N ASP A 421 -7.79 -35.79 6.01
CA ASP A 421 -9.09 -35.43 6.58
C ASP A 421 -9.37 -36.14 7.93
N GLY A 422 -10.51 -35.85 8.54
CA GLY A 422 -10.98 -36.42 9.81
C GLY A 422 -11.68 -37.78 9.70
N GLY A 423 -11.75 -38.38 8.51
CA GLY A 423 -12.42 -39.67 8.27
C GLY A 423 -13.93 -39.61 8.15
N LEU A 424 -14.58 -40.77 8.31
CA LEU A 424 -16.03 -40.93 8.25
C LEU A 424 -16.71 -40.35 9.51
N VAL A 425 -17.88 -39.73 9.34
CA VAL A 425 -18.76 -39.28 10.45
C VAL A 425 -19.28 -40.40 11.32
#